data_AF-A0A448AYB1-F1
#
_entry.id   AF-A0A448AYB1-F1
#
_cell.length_a   1.000
_cell.length_b   1.000
_cell.length_c   1.000
_cell.angle_alpha   90.00
_cell.angle_beta   90.00
_cell.angle_gamma   90.00
#
_symmetry.space_group_name_H-M   'P 1'
#
loop_
_entity.id
_entity.type
_entity.pdbx_description
1 polymer ?
#
loop_
_entity_poly.entity_id
_entity_poly.type
_entity_poly.pdbx_seq_one_letter_code
_entity_poly.pdbx_strand_id
1 'polypeptide(L)'
;MRYFLYLKSKKKGVLLNNISIGGWMPAPYGTAYTASKFGVRGMVETLQGEVSDFPDIHICALYPGFQKSSGIEHAANYSGIKLSTPPPSFDPRKLASAIVKTAKNPKEVIYPDWSAIVFKNLYEMVPGIIRYVSSAGMRMVMKNANKDNKTGGNVLEPSEGNMGIDGKTLFSFPKKTLLWAGAGLIGAMAAGLLLSGKSNKIESS
;
A
#
# COMPACT_ATOMS: atom_id res chain seq x y z
N MET A 1 -21.78 -5.29 -6.27
CA MET A 1 -22.89 -5.10 -7.25
C MET A 1 -24.12 -4.37 -6.71
N ARG A 2 -24.73 -4.75 -5.57
CA ARG A 2 -25.98 -4.11 -5.08
C ARG A 2 -25.93 -2.59 -4.95
N TYR A 3 -24.86 -2.04 -4.36
CA TYR A 3 -24.71 -0.58 -4.23
C TYR A 3 -24.54 0.14 -5.57
N PHE A 4 -23.90 -0.49 -6.54
CA PHE A 4 -23.75 0.06 -7.89
C PHE A 4 -25.12 0.19 -8.59
N LEU A 5 -25.94 -0.86 -8.53
CA LEU A 5 -27.30 -0.81 -9.07
C LEU A 5 -28.15 0.24 -8.36
N TYR A 6 -27.97 0.41 -7.05
CA TYR A 6 -28.63 1.48 -6.31
C TYR A 6 -28.23 2.88 -6.81
N LEU A 7 -26.93 3.14 -6.99
CA LEU A 7 -26.43 4.42 -7.51
C LEU A 7 -26.98 4.70 -8.92
N LYS A 8 -26.98 3.69 -9.81
CA LYS A 8 -27.59 3.81 -11.15
C LYS A 8 -29.09 4.09 -11.09
N SER A 9 -29.81 3.43 -10.17
CA SER A 9 -31.26 3.67 -10.00
C SER A 9 -31.56 5.09 -9.52
N LYS A 10 -30.69 5.67 -8.68
CA LYS A 10 -30.80 7.05 -8.19
C LYS A 10 -30.20 8.07 -9.15
N LYS A 11 -29.48 7.61 -10.18
CA LYS A 11 -28.66 8.40 -11.10
C LYS A 11 -27.68 9.34 -10.40
N LYS A 12 -27.33 9.07 -9.14
CA LYS A 12 -26.41 9.91 -8.35
C LYS A 12 -25.79 9.16 -7.18
N GLY A 13 -24.59 9.58 -6.79
CA GLY A 13 -23.95 9.26 -5.52
C GLY A 13 -22.47 8.90 -5.65
N VAL A 14 -21.82 8.67 -4.51
CA VAL A 14 -20.37 8.51 -4.42
C VAL A 14 -20.03 7.15 -3.82
N LEU A 15 -19.24 6.35 -4.52
CA LEU A 15 -18.70 5.09 -4.02
C LEU A 15 -17.20 5.25 -3.70
N LEU A 16 -16.87 5.25 -2.40
CA LEU A 16 -15.50 5.39 -1.91
C LEU A 16 -14.87 4.02 -1.69
N ASN A 17 -13.76 3.75 -2.37
CA ASN A 17 -13.01 2.50 -2.24
C ASN A 17 -11.68 2.76 -1.54
N ASN A 18 -11.55 2.27 -0.31
CA ASN A 18 -10.29 2.33 0.44
C ASN A 18 -9.38 1.15 0.02
N ILE A 19 -8.54 1.39 -0.97
CA ILE A 19 -7.69 0.36 -1.56
C ILE A 19 -6.43 0.21 -0.71
N SER A 20 -5.34 0.87 -1.08
CA SER A 20 -4.00 0.84 -0.48
C SER A 20 -3.00 1.06 -1.61
N ILE A 21 -1.81 1.58 -1.31
CA ILE A 21 -0.67 1.49 -2.23
C ILE A 21 -0.37 0.06 -2.70
N GLY A 22 -0.81 -0.95 -1.93
CA GLY A 22 -0.81 -2.37 -2.31
C GLY A 22 -1.67 -2.74 -3.53
N GLY A 23 -2.46 -1.80 -4.08
CA GLY A 23 -3.12 -1.94 -5.38
C GLY A 23 -2.25 -1.53 -6.57
N TRP A 24 -1.09 -0.91 -6.33
CA TRP A 24 -0.12 -0.55 -7.35
C TRP A 24 1.14 -1.42 -7.32
N MET A 25 1.56 -1.84 -6.12
CA MET A 25 2.78 -2.61 -5.92
C MET A 25 2.56 -3.76 -4.92
N PRO A 26 3.29 -4.87 -5.05
CA PRO A 26 3.09 -6.01 -4.17
C PRO A 26 3.63 -5.78 -2.76
N ALA A 27 2.86 -6.23 -1.77
CA ALA A 27 3.36 -6.39 -0.40
C ALA A 27 4.16 -7.70 -0.32
N PRO A 28 5.45 -7.68 0.05
CA PRO A 28 6.26 -8.90 0.12
C PRO A 28 5.66 -9.86 1.15
N TYR A 29 5.52 -11.14 0.76
CA TYR A 29 4.84 -12.19 1.56
C TYR A 29 3.35 -11.94 1.86
N GLY A 30 2.74 -10.91 1.26
CA GLY A 30 1.32 -10.58 1.37
C GLY A 30 0.56 -10.92 0.09
N THR A 31 0.69 -12.14 -0.44
CA THR A 31 0.10 -12.53 -1.74
C THR A 31 -1.42 -12.32 -1.79
N ALA A 32 -2.16 -12.84 -0.80
CA ALA A 32 -3.61 -12.71 -0.75
C ALA A 32 -4.06 -11.24 -0.60
N TYR A 33 -3.37 -10.48 0.25
CA TYR A 33 -3.60 -9.05 0.42
C TYR A 33 -3.39 -8.29 -0.91
N THR A 34 -2.26 -8.53 -1.58
CA THR A 34 -1.91 -7.90 -2.85
C THR A 34 -2.93 -8.23 -3.93
N ALA A 35 -3.25 -9.52 -4.12
CA ALA A 35 -4.25 -9.96 -5.09
C ALA A 35 -5.61 -9.26 -4.85
N SER A 36 -6.02 -9.15 -3.59
CA SER A 36 -7.27 -8.48 -3.22
C SER A 36 -7.25 -6.99 -3.58
N LYS A 37 -6.15 -6.27 -3.27
CA LYS A 37 -6.06 -4.83 -3.53
C LYS A 37 -5.88 -4.49 -5.01
N PHE A 38 -5.16 -5.32 -5.77
CA PHE A 38 -5.12 -5.22 -7.24
C PHE A 38 -6.51 -5.50 -7.85
N GLY A 39 -7.21 -6.53 -7.37
CA GLY A 39 -8.56 -6.86 -7.84
C GLY A 39 -9.56 -5.72 -7.59
N VAL A 40 -9.54 -5.12 -6.40
CA VAL A 40 -10.38 -3.95 -6.09
C VAL A 40 -10.03 -2.76 -6.99
N ARG A 41 -8.74 -2.51 -7.25
CA ARG A 41 -8.32 -1.45 -8.18
C ARG A 41 -8.87 -1.69 -9.58
N GLY A 42 -8.66 -2.87 -10.14
CA GLY A 42 -9.18 -3.22 -11.47
C GLY A 42 -10.70 -3.06 -11.55
N MET A 43 -11.42 -3.54 -10.53
CA MET A 43 -12.87 -3.32 -10.40
C MET A 43 -13.24 -1.84 -10.42
N VAL A 44 -12.53 -0.99 -9.67
CA VAL A 44 -12.81 0.45 -9.62
C VAL A 44 -12.56 1.11 -10.97
N GLU A 45 -11.44 0.82 -11.62
CA GLU A 45 -11.13 1.38 -12.95
C GLU A 45 -12.17 0.95 -14.00
N THR A 46 -12.62 -0.31 -13.98
CA THR A 46 -13.73 -0.76 -14.84
C THR A 46 -15.03 0.00 -14.53
N LEU A 47 -15.40 0.13 -13.26
CA LEU A 47 -16.65 0.82 -12.87
C LEU A 47 -16.63 2.31 -13.21
N GLN A 48 -15.47 2.98 -13.15
CA GLN A 48 -15.31 4.37 -13.58
C GLN A 48 -15.66 4.53 -15.07
N GLY A 49 -15.18 3.60 -15.91
CA GLY A 49 -15.55 3.56 -17.33
C GLY A 49 -17.03 3.24 -17.56
N GLU A 50 -17.60 2.29 -16.83
CA GLU A 50 -19.02 1.90 -16.97
C GLU A 50 -20.03 2.98 -16.56
N VAL A 51 -19.59 4.03 -15.85
CA VAL A 51 -20.45 5.15 -15.43
C VAL A 51 -20.05 6.48 -16.05
N SER A 52 -19.18 6.48 -17.07
CA SER A 52 -18.68 7.72 -17.68
C SER A 52 -19.80 8.59 -18.29
N ASP A 53 -20.95 8.00 -18.60
CA ASP A 53 -22.16 8.67 -19.10
C ASP A 53 -23.13 9.10 -17.97
N PHE A 54 -22.79 8.87 -16.70
CA PHE A 54 -23.57 9.28 -15.53
C PHE A 54 -22.82 10.38 -14.74
N PRO A 55 -23.09 11.68 -15.03
CA PRO A 55 -22.28 12.78 -14.48
C PRO A 55 -22.32 12.91 -12.96
N ASP A 56 -23.38 12.43 -12.31
CA ASP A 56 -23.58 12.53 -10.86
C ASP A 56 -23.22 11.22 -10.10
N ILE A 57 -22.68 10.21 -10.79
CA ILE A 57 -22.20 8.97 -10.17
C ILE A 57 -20.68 8.98 -10.16
N HIS A 58 -20.08 8.94 -8.97
CA HIS A 58 -18.64 9.03 -8.81
C HIS A 58 -18.08 7.78 -8.13
N ILE A 59 -17.20 7.07 -8.82
CA ILE A 59 -16.44 5.95 -8.25
C ILE A 59 -15.05 6.47 -7.91
N CYS A 60 -14.73 6.49 -6.61
CA CYS A 60 -13.52 7.11 -6.09
C CYS A 60 -12.59 6.03 -5.49
N ALA A 61 -11.31 6.07 -5.84
CA ALA A 61 -10.27 5.20 -5.29
C ALA A 61 -9.33 5.98 -4.37
N LEU A 62 -9.15 5.48 -3.15
CA LEU A 62 -8.13 5.98 -2.22
C LEU A 62 -6.99 4.98 -2.09
N TYR A 63 -5.76 5.47 -2.20
CA TYR A 63 -4.53 4.69 -2.12
C TYR A 63 -3.66 5.15 -0.94
N PRO A 64 -4.08 4.91 0.32
CA PRO A 64 -3.26 5.25 1.47
C PRO A 64 -1.96 4.45 1.52
N GLY A 65 -0.94 5.07 2.09
CA GLY A 65 0.26 4.38 2.54
C GLY A 65 0.05 3.68 3.88
N PHE A 66 1.14 3.32 4.56
CA PHE A 66 1.06 2.73 5.89
C PHE A 66 0.45 3.71 6.90
N GLN A 67 -0.58 3.28 7.63
CA GLN A 67 -1.26 4.10 8.62
C GLN A 67 -0.79 3.69 10.02
N LYS A 68 -0.54 4.69 10.89
CA LYS A 68 -0.24 4.47 12.31
C LYS A 68 -1.52 4.13 13.08
N SER A 69 -2.15 3.02 12.70
CA SER A 69 -3.37 2.53 13.35
C SER A 69 -3.13 1.24 14.13
N SER A 70 -4.01 0.98 15.09
CA SER A 70 -4.00 -0.26 15.89
C SER A 70 -4.25 -1.53 15.06
N GLY A 71 -4.73 -1.40 13.81
CA GLY A 71 -5.13 -2.54 12.97
C GLY A 71 -4.06 -3.59 12.76
N ILE A 72 -2.78 -3.21 12.73
CA ILE A 72 -1.67 -4.18 12.57
C ILE A 72 -1.41 -5.00 13.84
N GLU A 73 -1.78 -4.50 15.02
CA GLU A 73 -1.69 -5.23 16.28
C GLU A 73 -2.71 -6.37 16.33
N HIS A 74 -3.78 -6.27 15.55
CA HIS A 74 -4.85 -7.27 15.45
C HIS A 74 -4.63 -8.27 14.31
N ALA A 75 -3.59 -8.10 13.49
CA ALA A 75 -3.35 -8.97 12.35
C ALA A 75 -2.86 -10.35 12.79
N ALA A 76 -3.28 -11.38 12.05
CA ALA A 76 -2.74 -12.72 12.22
C ALA A 76 -1.22 -12.71 11.97
N ASN A 77 -0.47 -13.37 12.86
CA ASN A 77 0.97 -13.48 12.77
C ASN A 77 1.41 -14.94 12.86
N TYR A 78 1.78 -15.50 11.73
CA TYR A 78 2.45 -16.81 11.65
C TYR A 78 3.90 -16.70 11.19
N SER A 79 4.37 -15.48 10.93
CA SER A 79 5.70 -15.18 10.43
C SER A 79 6.78 -15.18 11.52
N GLY A 80 6.38 -15.03 12.79
CA GLY A 80 7.30 -14.86 13.92
C GLY A 80 7.94 -13.47 13.99
N ILE A 81 7.65 -12.57 13.04
CA ILE A 81 8.08 -11.17 13.10
C ILE A 81 7.18 -10.41 14.06
N LYS A 82 7.75 -9.53 14.88
CA LYS A 82 6.95 -8.57 15.65
C LYS A 82 6.21 -7.63 14.69
N LEU A 83 4.89 -7.75 14.62
CA LEU A 83 4.08 -6.93 13.72
C LEU A 83 4.02 -5.49 14.21
N SER A 84 4.20 -4.55 13.29
CA SER A 84 3.84 -3.14 13.49
C SER A 84 3.89 -2.38 12.18
N THR A 85 3.43 -1.14 12.22
CA THR A 85 3.45 -0.25 11.07
C THR A 85 4.88 0.19 10.71
N PRO A 86 5.36 -0.10 9.49
CA PRO A 86 6.66 0.39 9.01
C PRO A 86 6.67 1.91 8.81
N PRO A 87 7.83 2.58 8.98
CA PRO A 87 7.99 3.96 8.56
C PRO A 87 8.15 4.06 7.02
N PRO A 88 7.68 5.16 6.38
CA PRO A 88 6.87 6.22 6.97
C PRO A 88 5.43 5.74 7.23
N SER A 89 4.91 6.04 8.42
CA SER A 89 3.52 5.79 8.80
C SER A 89 2.77 7.10 9.00
N PHE A 90 1.54 7.19 8.49
CA PHE A 90 0.74 8.42 8.49
C PHE A 90 -0.37 8.38 9.54
N ASP A 91 -0.80 9.56 9.99
CA ASP A 91 -1.90 9.69 10.96
C ASP A 91 -3.23 9.26 10.32
N PRO A 92 -3.91 8.21 10.84
CA PRO A 92 -5.18 7.74 10.29
C PRO A 92 -6.27 8.83 10.19
N ARG A 93 -6.19 9.88 11.01
CA ARG A 93 -7.13 11.01 10.99
C ARG A 93 -7.02 11.83 9.69
N LYS A 94 -5.83 11.88 9.08
CA LYS A 94 -5.64 12.52 7.77
C LYS A 94 -6.31 11.72 6.65
N LEU A 95 -6.20 10.39 6.69
CA LEU A 95 -6.96 9.51 5.79
C LEU A 95 -8.47 9.71 5.97
N ALA A 96 -8.96 9.72 7.21
CA ALA A 96 -10.39 9.96 7.49
C ALA A 96 -10.85 11.33 6.93
N SER A 97 -10.04 12.37 7.12
CA SER A 97 -10.30 13.71 6.57
C SER A 97 -10.34 13.70 5.03
N ALA A 98 -9.45 12.95 4.38
CA ALA A 98 -9.44 12.79 2.92
C ALA A 98 -10.67 12.03 2.42
N ILE A 99 -11.13 11.00 3.13
CA ILE A 99 -12.38 10.27 2.83
C ILE A 99 -13.57 11.23 2.88
N VAL A 100 -13.72 12.00 3.97
CA VAL A 100 -14.82 12.98 4.12
C VAL A 100 -14.76 14.06 3.05
N LYS A 101 -13.56 14.57 2.74
CA LYS A 101 -13.37 15.57 1.67
C LYS A 101 -13.79 15.01 0.31
N THR A 102 -13.43 13.77 0.01
CA THR A 102 -13.78 13.10 -1.25
C THR A 102 -15.28 12.82 -1.32
N ALA A 103 -15.93 12.46 -0.21
CA ALA A 103 -17.38 12.29 -0.16
C ALA A 103 -18.13 13.57 -0.56
N LYS A 104 -17.60 14.75 -0.19
CA LYS A 104 -18.18 16.07 -0.49
C LYS A 104 -17.80 16.61 -1.87
N ASN A 105 -16.57 16.34 -2.31
CA ASN A 105 -16.02 16.78 -3.59
C ASN A 105 -15.31 15.59 -4.25
N PRO A 106 -16.06 14.79 -5.03
CA PRO A 106 -15.57 13.53 -5.56
C PRO A 106 -14.39 13.70 -6.50
N LYS A 107 -13.42 12.79 -6.39
CA LYS A 107 -12.29 12.66 -7.30
C LYS A 107 -12.09 11.19 -7.59
N GLU A 108 -11.76 10.85 -8.82
CA GLU A 108 -11.56 9.46 -9.22
C GLU A 108 -10.43 8.79 -8.45
N VAL A 109 -9.33 9.51 -8.20
CA VAL A 109 -8.12 8.98 -7.58
C VAL A 109 -7.59 9.94 -6.52
N ILE A 110 -7.31 9.38 -5.33
CA ILE A 110 -6.79 10.12 -4.17
C ILE A 110 -5.61 9.38 -3.55
N TYR A 111 -4.51 10.10 -3.39
CA TYR A 111 -3.35 9.69 -2.61
C TYR A 111 -3.26 10.58 -1.37
N PRO A 112 -3.73 10.12 -0.19
CA PRO A 112 -3.76 10.95 1.01
C PRO A 112 -2.36 11.18 1.60
N ASP A 113 -1.38 10.36 1.20
CA ASP A 113 -0.03 10.35 1.71
C ASP A 113 0.98 10.49 0.56
N TRP A 114 1.99 11.35 0.70
CA TRP A 114 3.01 11.58 -0.33
C TRP A 114 3.78 10.30 -0.69
N SER A 115 3.98 9.41 0.28
CA SER A 115 4.75 8.17 0.09
C SER A 115 4.10 7.24 -0.93
N ALA A 116 2.76 7.21 -1.00
CA ALA A 116 2.04 6.37 -1.95
C ALA A 116 2.37 6.78 -3.39
N ILE A 117 2.45 8.09 -3.66
CA ILE A 117 2.82 8.60 -4.99
C ILE A 117 4.25 8.18 -5.34
N VAL A 118 5.19 8.37 -4.42
CA VAL A 118 6.61 8.02 -4.63
C VAL A 118 6.77 6.51 -4.89
N PHE A 119 6.19 5.67 -4.03
CA PHE A 119 6.31 4.22 -4.15
C PHE A 119 5.62 3.66 -5.41
N LYS A 120 4.47 4.22 -5.79
CA LYS A 120 3.81 3.87 -7.06
C LYS A 120 4.75 4.15 -8.23
N ASN A 121 5.24 5.38 -8.35
CA ASN A 121 6.06 5.78 -9.49
C ASN A 121 7.38 4.99 -9.52
N LEU A 122 8.00 4.77 -8.37
CA LEU A 122 9.22 3.95 -8.29
C LEU A 122 8.97 2.50 -8.73
N TYR A 123 7.85 1.91 -8.31
CA TYR A 123 7.49 0.56 -8.74
C TYR A 123 7.21 0.49 -10.24
N GLU A 124 6.54 1.48 -10.82
CA GLU A 124 6.28 1.55 -12.26
C GLU A 124 7.58 1.66 -13.08
N MET A 125 8.59 2.36 -12.55
CA MET A 125 9.90 2.48 -13.22
C MET A 125 10.73 1.19 -13.14
N VAL A 126 10.77 0.53 -11.97
CA VAL A 126 11.69 -0.58 -11.71
C VAL A 126 11.02 -1.75 -10.98
N PRO A 127 9.96 -2.37 -11.55
CA PRO A 127 9.12 -3.34 -10.83
C PRO A 127 9.88 -4.60 -10.42
N GLY A 128 10.83 -5.06 -11.24
CA GLY A 128 11.69 -6.22 -10.92
C GLY A 128 12.55 -5.98 -9.69
N ILE A 129 13.28 -4.85 -9.66
CA ILE A 129 14.17 -4.49 -8.55
C ILE A 129 13.36 -4.39 -7.26
N ILE A 130 12.25 -3.67 -7.28
CA ILE A 130 11.41 -3.48 -6.08
C ILE A 130 10.88 -4.81 -5.56
N ARG A 131 10.41 -5.73 -6.42
CA ARG A 131 9.95 -7.07 -6.00
C ARG A 131 11.05 -7.88 -5.32
N TYR A 132 12.22 -7.99 -5.94
CA TYR A 132 13.29 -8.85 -5.43
C TYR A 132 13.96 -8.27 -4.18
N VAL A 133 14.23 -6.96 -4.16
CA VAL A 133 14.86 -6.28 -3.02
C VAL A 133 13.95 -6.27 -1.81
N SER A 134 12.66 -5.91 -1.97
CA SER A 134 11.71 -5.93 -0.85
C SER A 134 11.52 -7.34 -0.28
N SER A 135 11.45 -8.37 -1.14
CA SER A 135 11.36 -9.77 -0.72
C SER A 135 12.63 -10.24 0.00
N ALA A 136 13.82 -9.83 -0.46
CA ALA A 136 15.08 -10.15 0.20
C ALA A 136 15.18 -9.49 1.58
N GLY A 137 14.81 -8.20 1.68
CA GLY A 137 14.73 -7.49 2.96
C GLY A 137 13.77 -8.18 3.93
N MET A 138 12.59 -8.59 3.46
CA MET A 138 11.61 -9.29 4.31
C MET A 138 12.12 -10.67 4.75
N ARG A 139 12.84 -11.41 3.90
CA ARG A 139 13.53 -12.65 4.32
C ARG A 139 14.54 -12.42 5.43
N MET A 140 15.32 -11.35 5.34
CA MET A 140 16.29 -10.99 6.37
C MET A 140 15.59 -10.67 7.69
N VAL A 141 14.49 -9.92 7.65
CA VAL A 141 13.67 -9.61 8.83
C VAL A 141 13.09 -10.87 9.45
N MET A 142 12.51 -11.78 8.64
CA MET A 142 11.99 -13.06 9.13
C MET A 142 13.08 -13.93 9.76
N LYS A 143 14.28 -13.98 9.17
CA LYS A 143 15.40 -14.78 9.70
C LYS A 143 15.89 -14.25 11.05
N ASN A 144 15.89 -12.93 11.23
CA ASN A 144 16.37 -12.26 12.45
C ASN A 144 15.24 -12.00 13.47
N ALA A 145 14.03 -12.47 13.20
CA ALA A 145 12.90 -12.22 14.08
C ALA A 145 13.04 -13.02 15.38
N ASN A 146 12.99 -12.31 16.51
CA ASN A 146 12.83 -12.91 17.83
C ASN A 146 11.40 -13.46 17.91
N LYS A 147 11.21 -14.69 17.41
CA LYS A 147 9.97 -15.47 17.30
C LYS A 147 8.85 -14.92 18.19
N ASP A 148 8.11 -13.94 17.65
CA ASP A 148 6.93 -13.42 18.32
C ASP A 148 5.90 -14.56 18.39
N ASN A 149 4.99 -14.47 19.35
CA ASN A 149 3.99 -15.50 19.54
C ASN A 149 3.13 -15.62 18.27
N LYS A 150 3.01 -16.85 17.77
CA LYS A 150 2.11 -17.13 16.67
C LYS A 150 0.68 -16.86 17.14
N THR A 151 -0.06 -16.07 16.39
CA THR A 151 -1.44 -15.71 16.72
C THR A 151 -2.30 -15.69 15.47
N GLY A 152 -3.55 -16.13 15.60
CA GLY A 152 -4.57 -15.96 14.55
C GLY A 152 -5.04 -14.51 14.41
N GLY A 153 -4.57 -13.60 15.28
CA GLY A 153 -5.05 -12.23 15.34
C GLY A 153 -6.57 -12.21 15.51
N ASN A 154 -7.23 -11.30 14.78
CA ASN A 154 -8.68 -11.18 14.77
C ASN A 154 -9.39 -11.92 13.62
N VAL A 155 -8.75 -12.95 13.05
CA VAL A 155 -9.32 -13.70 11.91
C VAL A 155 -10.46 -14.61 12.35
N LEU A 156 -10.30 -15.27 13.50
CA LEU A 156 -11.27 -16.25 14.03
C LEU A 156 -11.98 -15.75 15.28
N GLU A 157 -11.30 -14.92 16.07
CA GLU A 157 -11.80 -14.39 17.34
C GLU A 157 -11.91 -12.86 17.26
N PRO A 158 -12.79 -12.24 18.07
CA PRO A 158 -12.84 -10.79 18.19
C PRO A 158 -11.49 -10.18 18.59
N SER A 159 -11.25 -8.93 18.18
CA SER A 159 -10.04 -8.19 18.55
C SER A 159 -10.01 -7.91 20.05
N GLU A 160 -8.86 -8.19 20.68
CA GLU A 160 -8.59 -7.87 22.09
C GLU A 160 -7.45 -6.85 22.21
N GLY A 161 -7.37 -6.15 23.35
CA GLY A 161 -6.31 -5.17 23.61
C GLY A 161 -6.61 -3.78 23.05
N ASN A 162 -5.74 -3.23 22.20
CA ASN A 162 -5.83 -1.84 21.76
C ASN A 162 -6.93 -1.63 20.71
N MET A 163 -8.13 -1.25 21.16
CA MET A 163 -9.28 -0.91 20.30
C MET A 163 -9.32 0.57 19.88
N GLY A 164 -8.25 1.33 20.18
CA GLY A 164 -8.13 2.73 19.82
C GLY A 164 -7.79 2.94 18.33
N ILE A 165 -7.71 4.21 17.92
CA ILE A 165 -7.31 4.58 16.55
C ILE A 165 -5.82 4.31 16.35
N ASP A 166 -4.98 4.76 17.29
CA ASP A 166 -3.53 4.78 17.13
C ASP A 166 -2.89 3.44 17.48
N GLY A 167 -1.93 3.03 16.65
CA GLY A 167 -1.15 1.81 16.87
C GLY A 167 0.27 2.07 17.35
N LYS A 168 0.88 1.02 17.88
CA LYS A 168 2.32 0.95 18.15
C LYS A 168 3.08 0.94 16.83
N THR A 169 4.18 1.69 16.78
CA THR A 169 5.12 1.71 15.64
C THR A 169 6.37 0.92 16.06
N LEU A 170 6.88 -0.01 15.22
CA LEU A 170 8.25 -0.49 15.42
C LEU A 170 9.23 0.56 14.93
N PHE A 171 10.35 0.62 15.65
CA PHE A 171 11.59 1.30 15.31
C PHE A 171 11.38 2.73 14.79
N SER A 172 11.60 3.70 15.68
CA SER A 172 12.24 4.94 15.24
C SER A 172 13.62 4.57 14.73
N PHE A 173 13.72 4.15 13.47
CA PHE A 173 15.01 4.13 12.81
C PHE A 173 15.51 5.57 12.87
N PRO A 174 16.71 5.83 13.41
CA PRO A 174 17.26 7.17 13.39
C PRO A 174 17.11 7.71 11.97
N LYS A 175 16.64 8.95 11.80
CA LYS A 175 16.42 9.53 10.45
C LYS A 175 17.61 9.28 9.51
N LYS A 176 18.83 9.26 10.08
CA LYS A 176 20.09 8.89 9.41
C LYS A 176 20.08 7.49 8.78
N THR A 177 19.64 6.45 9.48
CA THR A 177 19.60 5.07 8.94
C THR A 177 18.62 4.95 7.78
N LEU A 178 17.47 5.63 7.86
CA LEU A 178 16.51 5.69 6.76
C LEU A 178 17.09 6.47 5.57
N LEU A 179 17.81 7.57 5.83
CA LEU A 179 18.51 8.36 4.83
C LEU A 179 19.58 7.54 4.11
N TRP A 180 20.42 6.81 4.85
CA TRP A 180 21.50 5.99 4.29
C TRP A 180 20.98 4.77 3.55
N ALA A 181 19.90 4.13 4.02
CA ALA A 181 19.24 3.06 3.27
C ALA A 181 18.63 3.57 1.96
N GLY A 182 18.00 4.75 1.99
CA GLY A 182 17.48 5.43 0.79
C GLY A 182 18.60 5.80 -0.19
N ALA A 183 19.70 6.39 0.30
CA ALA A 183 20.87 6.73 -0.50
C ALA A 183 21.55 5.49 -1.10
N GLY A 184 21.64 4.40 -0.33
CA GLY A 184 22.17 3.11 -0.80
C GLY A 184 21.31 2.49 -1.91
N LEU A 185 19.98 2.56 -1.78
CA LEU A 185 19.05 2.10 -2.82
C LEU A 185 19.16 2.96 -4.10
N ILE A 186 19.26 4.28 -3.98
CA ILE A 186 19.46 5.18 -5.11
C ILE A 186 20.81 4.91 -5.79
N GLY A 187 21.89 4.75 -5.00
CA GLY A 187 23.22 4.41 -5.51
C GLY A 187 23.23 3.06 -6.25
N ALA A 188 22.57 2.05 -5.70
CA ALA A 188 22.46 0.74 -6.34
C ALA A 188 21.63 0.78 -7.63
N MET A 189 20.54 1.56 -7.67
CA MET A 189 19.74 1.76 -8.88
C MET A 189 20.52 2.52 -9.96
N ALA A 190 21.26 3.57 -9.58
CA ALA A 190 22.12 4.32 -10.50
C ALA A 190 23.24 3.45 -11.08
N ALA A 191 23.88 2.63 -10.24
CA ALA A 191 24.91 1.68 -10.68
C ALA A 191 24.32 0.61 -11.63
N GLY A 192 23.12 0.09 -11.33
CA GLY A 192 22.44 -0.89 -12.18
C GLY A 192 22.11 -0.34 -13.57
N LEU A 193 21.63 0.90 -13.65
CA LEU A 193 21.33 1.57 -14.92
C LEU A 193 22.61 1.85 -15.74
N LEU A 194 23.70 2.26 -15.09
CA LEU A 194 24.99 2.51 -15.74
C LEU A 194 25.63 1.21 -16.28
N LEU A 195 25.49 0.10 -15.56
CA LEU A 195 26.00 -1.20 -15.98
C LEU A 195 25.15 -1.81 -17.11
N SER A 196 23.83 -1.63 -17.08
CA SER A 196 22.93 -2.06 -18.16
C SER A 196 23.17 -1.26 -19.46
N GLY A 197 23.45 0.04 -19.36
CA GLY A 197 23.79 0.88 -20.52
C GLY A 197 25.15 0.57 -21.17
N LYS A 198 26.08 -0.05 -20.44
CA LYS A 198 27.37 -0.52 -21.00
C LYS A 198 27.26 -1.86 -21.74
N SER A 199 26.34 -2.75 -21.33
CA SER A 199 26.18 -4.07 -21.95
C SER A 199 25.66 -3.98 -23.39
N ASN A 200 24.82 -3.00 -23.71
CA ASN A 200 24.25 -2.81 -25.05
C ASN A 200 25.22 -2.22 -26.09
N LYS A 201 26.46 -1.87 -25.69
CA LYS A 201 27.47 -1.30 -26.60
C LYS A 201 28.49 -2.33 -27.11
N ILE A 202 28.40 -3.59 -26.69
CA ILE A 202 29.40 -4.62 -27.00
C ILE A 202 28.91 -5.63 -28.07
N GLU A 203 27.63 -5.61 -28.44
CA GLU A 203 27.07 -6.50 -29.48
C GLU A 203 26.95 -5.87 -30.89
N SER A 204 27.57 -4.71 -31.14
CA SER A 204 27.53 -4.03 -32.46
C SER A 204 28.92 -3.78 -33.06
N SER A 205 29.76 -4.81 -33.14
CA SER A 205 31.00 -4.80 -33.93
C SER A 205 31.13 -6.05 -34.77
#